data_AF-A0A8J6EX04-F1
#
_entry.id   AF-A0A8J6EX04-F1
#
_cell.length_a   1.000
_cell.length_b   1.000
_cell.length_c   1.000
_cell.angle_alpha   90.00
_cell.angle_beta   90.00
_cell.angle_gamma   90.00
#
_symmetry.space_group_name_H-M   'P 1'
#
loop_
_entity.id
_entity.type
_entity.pdbx_description
1 polymer ?
#
loop_
_entity_poly.entity_id
_entity_poly.type
_entity_poly.pdbx_seq_one_letter_code
_entity_poly.pdbx_strand_id
1 'polypeptide(L)'
;MLLHDALKEIKENTLQVHLNGLLQTNDRIALKEITRQLQLENVVGDRVFGSFAENLAFLLEALKTGDRASSCPVIFLLDEFDLFAHHKNQTLLYNLFDVAQSAQAPVAVIGLTCRLDIMELLEKRVKSRFSHRQIHLLNAFSFSDYQDVCKDLLSLAPGFPDAQFSEEWNSNLQHLALCRVNVSHPHLNAADFVEASRLRSLDSKANILHGLSVLEMCLVIAMKHLQDVYSGEPFNFQMVHNGKICLTSTGAANCQSFLLHPFTIKGSWLATMLPPTPP
;
A
#
# COMPACT_ATOMS: atom_id res chain seq x y z
N MET A 1 -6.82 -10.03 -6.06
CA MET A 1 -7.68 -10.45 -7.19
C MET A 1 -7.54 -11.95 -7.44
N LEU A 2 -6.36 -12.44 -7.82
CA LEU A 2 -6.11 -13.86 -8.14
C LEU A 2 -6.59 -14.89 -7.09
N LEU A 3 -6.33 -14.66 -5.79
CA LEU A 3 -6.72 -15.63 -4.76
C LEU A 3 -8.25 -15.73 -4.61
N HIS A 4 -8.96 -14.60 -4.68
CA HIS A 4 -10.41 -14.59 -4.55
C HIS A 4 -11.09 -15.23 -5.77
N ASP A 5 -10.52 -15.06 -6.96
CA ASP A 5 -11.05 -15.68 -8.18
C ASP A 5 -10.75 -17.18 -8.23
N ALA A 6 -9.55 -17.61 -7.84
CA ALA A 6 -9.25 -19.04 -7.67
C ALA A 6 -10.17 -19.70 -6.63
N LEU A 7 -10.50 -19.00 -5.54
CA LEU A 7 -11.41 -19.50 -4.52
C LEU A 7 -12.89 -19.45 -4.94
N LYS A 8 -13.26 -18.60 -5.92
CA LYS A 8 -14.61 -18.62 -6.51
C LYS A 8 -14.83 -19.89 -7.33
N GLU A 9 -13.81 -20.38 -8.02
CA GLU A 9 -13.90 -21.63 -8.79
C GLU A 9 -14.06 -22.87 -7.90
N ILE A 10 -13.59 -22.81 -6.65
CA ILE A 10 -13.61 -23.93 -5.68
C ILE A 10 -14.91 -23.93 -4.82
N LYS A 11 -15.88 -23.05 -5.12
CA LYS A 11 -17.05 -22.77 -4.25
C LYS A 11 -18.01 -23.93 -4.01
N GLU A 12 -18.08 -24.92 -4.89
CA GLU A 12 -19.16 -25.93 -4.78
C GLU A 12 -18.98 -26.92 -3.62
N ASN A 13 -17.80 -27.00 -3.00
CA ASN A 13 -17.58 -27.98 -1.93
C ASN A 13 -16.60 -27.53 -0.82
N THR A 14 -16.42 -26.22 -0.60
CA THR A 14 -15.52 -25.71 0.45
C THR A 14 -16.15 -24.59 1.26
N LEU A 15 -15.88 -24.57 2.57
CA LEU A 15 -16.22 -23.48 3.46
C LEU A 15 -15.03 -22.53 3.53
N GLN A 16 -15.29 -21.23 3.42
CA GLN A 16 -14.25 -20.21 3.47
C GLN A 16 -14.49 -19.30 4.66
N VAL A 17 -13.44 -19.06 5.44
CA VAL A 17 -13.46 -18.14 6.58
C VAL A 17 -12.39 -17.08 6.37
N HIS A 18 -12.82 -15.82 6.30
CA HIS A 18 -11.97 -14.66 6.04
C HIS A 18 -11.82 -13.83 7.31
N LEU A 19 -10.59 -13.67 7.79
CA LEU A 19 -10.26 -12.80 8.92
C LEU A 19 -9.24 -11.76 8.46
N ASN A 20 -9.40 -10.53 8.93
CA ASN A 20 -8.50 -9.42 8.67
C ASN A 20 -7.95 -8.89 10.00
N GLY A 21 -6.62 -8.87 10.14
CA GLY A 21 -5.94 -8.44 11.36
C GLY A 21 -6.28 -7.02 11.82
N LEU A 22 -6.73 -6.15 10.92
CA LEU A 22 -7.19 -4.79 11.25
C LEU A 22 -8.56 -4.78 11.93
N LEU A 23 -9.42 -5.75 11.61
CA LEU A 23 -10.77 -5.85 12.17
C LEU A 23 -10.79 -6.74 13.43
N GLN A 24 -10.13 -7.90 13.36
CA GLN A 24 -10.06 -8.86 14.44
C GLN A 24 -8.87 -8.55 15.37
N THR A 25 -8.93 -7.45 16.10
CA THR A 25 -7.85 -6.96 16.99
C THR A 25 -7.54 -7.86 18.20
N ASN A 26 -8.37 -8.89 18.45
CA ASN A 26 -8.11 -9.90 19.46
C ASN A 26 -8.78 -11.25 19.10
N ASP A 27 -8.31 -12.32 19.73
CA ASP A 27 -8.77 -13.70 19.47
C ASP A 27 -10.27 -13.92 19.73
N ARG A 28 -10.90 -13.13 20.62
CA ARG A 28 -12.35 -13.26 20.90
C ARG A 28 -13.19 -12.73 19.74
N ILE A 29 -12.81 -11.59 19.18
CA ILE A 29 -13.47 -11.02 17.99
C ILE A 29 -13.26 -11.95 16.79
N ALA A 30 -12.05 -12.48 16.62
CA ALA A 30 -11.76 -13.47 15.58
C ALA A 30 -12.67 -14.70 15.69
N LEU A 31 -12.80 -15.26 16.88
CA LEU A 31 -13.63 -16.44 17.08
C LEU A 31 -15.11 -16.17 16.81
N LYS A 32 -15.64 -15.03 17.28
CA LYS A 32 -17.02 -14.62 16.98
C LYS A 32 -17.25 -14.53 15.47
N GLU A 33 -16.29 -13.99 14.74
CA GLU A 33 -16.37 -13.89 13.29
C GLU A 33 -16.27 -15.25 12.58
N ILE A 34 -15.41 -16.16 13.06
CA ILE A 34 -15.35 -17.55 12.58
C ILE A 34 -16.72 -18.22 12.75
N THR A 35 -17.32 -18.14 13.94
CA THR A 35 -18.64 -18.74 14.22
C THR A 35 -19.73 -18.18 13.31
N ARG A 36 -19.72 -16.86 13.08
CA ARG A 36 -20.66 -16.17 12.20
C ARG A 36 -20.53 -16.64 10.74
N GLN A 37 -19.30 -16.70 10.22
CA GLN A 37 -19.05 -17.10 8.82
C GLN A 37 -19.34 -18.59 8.57
N LEU A 38 -19.14 -19.44 9.58
CA LEU A 38 -19.50 -20.86 9.51
C LEU A 38 -20.99 -21.13 9.77
N GLN A 39 -21.80 -20.10 10.05
CA GLN A 39 -23.24 -20.21 10.35
C GLN A 39 -23.55 -21.13 11.54
N LEU A 40 -22.62 -21.25 12.48
CA LEU A 40 -22.75 -22.13 13.66
C LEU A 40 -23.35 -21.43 14.88
N GLU A 41 -23.86 -20.20 14.71
CA GLU A 41 -24.45 -19.40 15.80
C GLU A 41 -25.60 -20.14 16.50
N ASN A 42 -26.47 -20.82 15.73
CA ASN A 42 -27.59 -21.60 16.24
C ASN A 42 -27.14 -22.88 16.98
N VAL A 43 -25.98 -23.43 16.63
CA VAL A 43 -25.40 -24.62 17.26
C VAL A 43 -24.68 -24.24 18.56
N VAL A 44 -24.10 -23.04 18.58
CA VAL A 44 -23.37 -22.47 19.71
C VAL A 44 -24.32 -21.95 20.80
N GLY A 45 -25.43 -21.27 20.47
CA GLY A 45 -26.46 -20.85 21.43
C GLY A 45 -25.90 -20.21 22.71
N ASP A 46 -26.42 -20.62 23.88
CA ASP A 46 -25.99 -20.19 25.23
C ASP A 46 -24.78 -20.98 25.79
N ARG A 47 -24.05 -21.73 24.96
CA ARG A 47 -22.93 -22.55 25.47
C ARG A 47 -21.77 -21.67 25.91
N VAL A 48 -21.42 -21.77 27.19
CA VAL A 48 -20.18 -21.20 27.74
C VAL A 48 -19.05 -22.18 27.47
N PHE A 49 -18.23 -21.88 26.47
CA PHE A 49 -17.01 -22.64 26.23
C PHE A 49 -15.90 -22.18 27.17
N GLY A 50 -15.18 -23.15 27.75
CA GLY A 50 -14.10 -22.86 28.70
C GLY A 50 -12.87 -22.26 28.03
N SER A 51 -12.32 -22.96 27.04
CA SER A 51 -11.10 -22.55 26.34
C SER A 51 -11.31 -22.20 24.86
N PHE A 52 -10.35 -21.46 24.29
CA PHE A 52 -10.32 -21.17 22.85
C PHE A 52 -10.19 -22.45 22.02
N ALA A 53 -9.37 -23.40 22.48
CA ALA A 53 -9.13 -24.66 21.78
C ALA A 53 -10.41 -25.51 21.68
N GLU A 54 -11.16 -25.63 22.78
CA GLU A 54 -12.44 -26.35 22.82
C GLU A 54 -13.50 -25.70 21.92
N ASN A 55 -13.57 -24.37 21.89
CA ASN A 55 -14.43 -23.64 20.97
C ASN A 55 -14.14 -24.00 19.51
N LEU A 56 -12.87 -23.87 19.10
CA LEU A 56 -12.49 -24.12 17.72
C LEU A 56 -12.67 -25.60 17.35
N ALA A 57 -12.29 -26.52 18.25
CA ALA A 57 -12.49 -27.94 18.05
C ALA A 57 -13.97 -28.28 17.91
N PHE A 58 -14.84 -27.71 18.74
CA PHE A 58 -16.28 -27.90 18.65
C PHE A 58 -16.86 -27.37 17.33
N LEU A 59 -16.46 -26.16 16.92
CA LEU A 59 -16.90 -25.58 15.65
C LEU A 59 -16.53 -26.48 14.47
N LEU A 60 -15.30 -27.01 14.47
CA LEU A 60 -14.83 -27.89 13.40
C LEU A 60 -15.43 -29.29 13.48
N GLU A 61 -15.73 -29.81 14.67
CA GLU A 61 -16.44 -31.08 14.85
C GLU A 61 -17.89 -30.99 14.38
N ALA A 62 -18.56 -29.85 14.60
CA ALA A 62 -19.91 -29.61 14.09
C ALA A 62 -19.97 -29.64 12.55
N LEU A 63 -18.85 -29.37 11.89
CA LEU A 63 -18.71 -29.47 10.42
C LEU A 63 -18.41 -30.90 9.94
N LYS A 64 -18.00 -31.81 10.83
CA LYS A 64 -17.81 -33.23 10.52
C LYS A 64 -19.15 -33.98 10.63
N THR A 65 -19.98 -33.87 9.61
CA THR A 65 -21.16 -34.72 9.50
C THR A 65 -20.76 -36.12 8.98
N GLY A 66 -20.68 -37.07 9.90
CA GLY A 66 -20.99 -38.49 9.68
C GLY A 66 -20.00 -39.38 8.91
N ASP A 67 -19.16 -38.86 8.01
CA ASP A 67 -18.19 -39.70 7.29
C ASP A 67 -16.93 -38.93 6.86
N ARG A 68 -15.77 -39.60 6.85
CA ARG A 68 -14.48 -38.99 6.45
C ARG A 68 -14.42 -38.63 4.96
N ALA A 69 -15.30 -39.22 4.16
CA ALA A 69 -15.41 -38.95 2.73
C ALA A 69 -16.31 -37.75 2.38
N SER A 70 -17.13 -37.25 3.32
CA SER A 70 -18.10 -36.16 3.10
C SER A 70 -17.82 -34.89 3.91
N SER A 71 -16.67 -34.82 4.60
CA SER A 71 -16.30 -33.65 5.40
C SER A 71 -15.92 -32.47 4.50
N CYS A 72 -16.66 -31.37 4.63
CA CYS A 72 -16.41 -30.17 3.83
C CYS A 72 -15.11 -29.47 4.28
N PRO A 73 -14.11 -29.31 3.39
CA PRO A 73 -12.89 -28.60 3.72
C PRO A 73 -13.12 -27.14 4.12
N VAL A 74 -12.40 -26.69 5.14
CA VAL A 74 -12.46 -25.30 5.61
C VAL A 74 -11.15 -24.60 5.28
N ILE A 75 -11.25 -23.48 4.55
CA ILE A 75 -10.12 -22.63 4.18
C ILE A 75 -10.19 -21.35 5.02
N PHE A 76 -9.20 -21.15 5.88
CA PHE A 76 -9.00 -19.91 6.62
C PHE A 76 -8.06 -18.98 5.85
N LEU A 77 -8.52 -17.76 5.60
CA LEU A 77 -7.76 -16.66 5.02
C LEU A 77 -7.52 -15.62 6.08
N LEU A 78 -6.25 -15.32 6.36
CA LEU A 78 -5.83 -14.36 7.35
C LEU A 78 -5.12 -13.20 6.64
N ASP A 79 -5.85 -12.12 6.37
CA ASP A 79 -5.29 -10.85 5.88
C ASP A 79 -4.57 -10.10 7.00
N GLU A 80 -3.48 -9.41 6.65
CA GLU A 80 -2.59 -8.75 7.62
C GLU A 80 -2.13 -9.73 8.72
N PHE A 81 -1.61 -10.88 8.29
CA PHE A 81 -1.28 -12.02 9.13
C PHE A 81 -0.35 -11.66 10.30
N ASP A 82 0.58 -10.73 10.08
CA ASP A 82 1.50 -10.24 11.11
C ASP A 82 0.78 -9.61 12.30
N LEU A 83 -0.41 -9.02 12.13
CA LEU A 83 -1.19 -8.47 13.24
C LEU A 83 -1.69 -9.58 14.18
N PHE A 84 -2.07 -10.74 13.66
CA PHE A 84 -2.43 -11.90 14.48
C PHE A 84 -1.23 -12.45 15.27
N ALA A 85 -0.01 -12.29 14.76
CA ALA A 85 1.20 -12.67 15.51
C ALA A 85 1.45 -11.75 16.72
N HIS A 86 0.88 -10.55 16.75
CA HIS A 86 0.97 -9.63 17.90
C HIS A 86 -0.11 -9.90 18.96
N HIS A 87 -1.07 -10.79 18.70
CA HIS A 87 -2.05 -11.18 19.70
C HIS A 87 -1.38 -11.87 20.89
N LYS A 88 -1.92 -11.64 22.09
CA LYS A 88 -1.41 -12.24 23.33
C LYS A 88 -1.35 -13.76 23.20
N ASN A 89 -0.15 -14.31 23.38
CA ASN A 89 0.11 -15.76 23.32
C ASN A 89 -0.23 -16.40 21.97
N GLN A 90 -0.49 -15.64 20.90
CA GLN A 90 -0.78 -16.16 19.54
C GLN A 90 -1.79 -17.33 19.56
N THR A 91 -2.84 -17.24 20.38
CA THR A 91 -3.68 -18.39 20.72
C THR A 91 -4.47 -18.85 19.50
N LEU A 92 -5.04 -17.90 18.73
CA LEU A 92 -5.69 -18.19 17.45
C LEU A 92 -4.77 -18.96 16.48
N LEU A 93 -3.56 -18.44 16.24
CA LEU A 93 -2.60 -19.04 15.31
C LEU A 93 -2.15 -20.43 15.76
N TYR A 94 -1.86 -20.59 17.06
CA TYR A 94 -1.50 -21.88 17.63
C TYR A 94 -2.57 -22.93 17.35
N ASN A 95 -3.83 -22.62 17.63
CA ASN A 95 -4.93 -23.58 17.49
C ASN A 95 -5.26 -23.87 16.02
N LEU A 96 -5.24 -22.86 15.14
CA LEU A 96 -5.45 -23.09 13.71
C LEU A 96 -4.36 -23.99 13.11
N PHE A 97 -3.09 -23.77 13.48
CA PHE A 97 -1.98 -24.60 12.99
C PHE A 97 -1.97 -26.01 13.62
N ASP A 98 -2.30 -26.12 14.90
CA ASP A 98 -2.41 -27.42 15.58
C ASP A 98 -3.49 -28.29 14.94
N VAL A 99 -4.66 -27.69 14.64
CA VAL A 99 -5.75 -28.41 13.96
C VAL A 99 -5.35 -28.81 12.54
N ALA A 100 -4.75 -27.89 11.77
CA ALA A 100 -4.27 -28.18 10.42
C ALA A 100 -3.22 -29.31 10.40
N GLN A 101 -2.39 -29.42 11.44
CA GLN A 101 -1.39 -30.48 11.58
C GLN A 101 -1.98 -31.82 12.05
N SER A 102 -3.02 -31.78 12.90
CA SER A 102 -3.64 -32.98 13.50
C SER A 102 -4.38 -33.87 12.48
N ALA A 103 -4.63 -33.36 11.27
CA ALA A 103 -5.37 -34.03 10.18
C ALA A 103 -6.78 -34.54 10.58
N GLN A 104 -7.31 -34.09 11.72
CA GLN A 104 -8.64 -34.49 12.19
C GLN A 104 -9.77 -33.88 11.36
N ALA A 105 -9.54 -32.70 10.77
CA ALA A 105 -10.44 -32.00 9.85
C ALA A 105 -9.64 -31.49 8.63
N PRO A 106 -10.21 -31.51 7.41
CA PRO A 106 -9.57 -30.95 6.23
C PRO A 106 -9.54 -29.41 6.32
N VAL A 107 -8.53 -28.87 6.99
CA VAL A 107 -8.35 -27.43 7.21
C VAL A 107 -7.10 -26.93 6.49
N ALA A 108 -7.26 -25.83 5.75
CA ALA A 108 -6.15 -25.08 5.17
C ALA A 108 -6.10 -23.67 5.76
N VAL A 109 -4.90 -23.19 6.11
CA VAL A 109 -4.69 -21.83 6.62
C VAL A 109 -3.76 -21.10 5.67
N ILE A 110 -4.24 -19.99 5.10
CA ILE A 110 -3.49 -19.11 4.20
C ILE A 110 -3.35 -17.77 4.90
N GLY A 111 -2.11 -17.41 5.26
CA GLY A 111 -1.78 -16.09 5.79
C GLY A 111 -1.24 -15.18 4.70
N LEU A 112 -1.76 -13.96 4.62
CA LEU A 112 -1.32 -12.92 3.72
C LEU A 112 -0.68 -11.80 4.54
N THR A 113 0.56 -11.44 4.23
CA THR A 113 1.30 -10.35 4.87
C THR A 113 2.29 -9.73 3.89
N CYS A 114 2.56 -8.44 4.05
CA CYS A 114 3.64 -7.75 3.35
C CYS A 114 5.00 -7.91 4.07
N ARG A 115 5.01 -8.47 5.28
CA ARG A 115 6.17 -8.55 6.15
C ARG A 115 7.03 -9.78 5.85
N LEU A 116 8.29 -9.56 5.49
CA LEU A 116 9.23 -10.64 5.12
C LEU A 116 9.77 -11.40 6.34
N ASP A 117 9.89 -10.75 7.50
CA ASP A 117 10.41 -11.28 8.77
C ASP A 117 9.31 -11.94 9.64
N ILE A 118 8.17 -12.33 9.06
CA ILE A 118 7.04 -12.89 9.80
C ILE A 118 7.39 -14.12 10.65
N MET A 119 8.36 -14.92 10.20
CA MET A 119 8.82 -16.12 10.93
C MET A 119 9.53 -15.82 12.25
N GLU A 120 9.96 -14.58 12.47
CA GLU A 120 10.58 -14.11 13.70
C GLU A 120 9.53 -13.65 14.72
N LEU A 121 8.37 -13.19 14.24
CA LEU A 121 7.25 -12.81 15.10
C LEU A 121 6.57 -14.03 15.74
N LEU A 122 6.61 -15.18 15.09
CA LEU A 122 5.96 -16.40 15.61
C LEU A 122 6.72 -16.98 16.81
N GLU A 123 5.98 -17.24 17.91
CA GLU A 123 6.52 -17.96 19.05
C GLU A 123 7.01 -19.36 18.65
N LYS A 124 8.03 -19.89 19.34
CA LYS A 124 8.61 -21.21 19.04
C LYS A 124 7.57 -22.32 18.91
N ARG A 125 6.54 -22.33 19.76
CA ARG A 125 5.47 -23.34 19.77
C ARG A 125 4.48 -23.23 18.60
N VAL A 126 4.31 -22.03 18.03
CA VAL A 126 3.48 -21.76 16.84
C VAL A 126 4.29 -22.04 15.59
N LYS A 127 5.53 -21.54 15.55
CA LYS A 127 6.50 -21.78 14.48
C LYS A 127 6.74 -23.27 14.25
N SER A 128 6.83 -24.07 15.30
CA SER A 128 6.99 -25.54 15.21
C SER A 128 5.81 -26.26 14.55
N ARG A 129 4.62 -25.66 14.55
CA ARG A 129 3.39 -26.21 13.95
C ARG A 129 3.14 -25.68 12.54
N PHE A 130 3.86 -24.64 12.15
CA PHE A 130 3.80 -24.10 10.82
C PHE A 130 4.50 -25.07 9.85
N SER A 131 3.90 -25.29 8.67
CA SER A 131 4.43 -26.22 7.66
C SER A 131 5.72 -25.75 6.97
N HIS A 132 6.23 -24.56 7.35
CA HIS A 132 7.40 -23.91 6.75
C HIS A 132 7.27 -23.63 5.24
N ARG A 133 6.04 -23.63 4.71
CA ARG A 133 5.76 -23.29 3.31
C ARG A 133 5.49 -21.79 3.19
N GLN A 134 6.37 -21.09 2.50
CA GLN A 134 6.22 -19.66 2.21
C GLN A 134 6.31 -19.43 0.71
N ILE A 135 5.40 -18.62 0.20
CA ILE A 135 5.38 -18.21 -1.19
C ILE A 135 5.64 -16.70 -1.21
N HIS A 136 6.81 -16.31 -1.70
CA HIS A 136 7.14 -14.90 -1.86
C HIS A 136 6.62 -14.41 -3.21
N LEU A 137 5.62 -13.53 -3.15
CA LEU A 137 5.11 -12.83 -4.33
C LEU A 137 5.99 -11.62 -4.60
N LEU A 138 7.20 -11.87 -5.09
CA LEU A 138 8.09 -10.81 -5.54
C LEU A 138 7.67 -10.37 -6.94
N ASN A 139 7.49 -9.08 -7.10
CA ASN A 139 7.27 -8.50 -8.40
C ASN A 139 8.57 -8.58 -9.23
N ALA A 140 8.57 -9.46 -10.23
CA ALA A 140 9.66 -9.62 -11.18
C ALA A 140 9.32 -9.05 -12.57
N PHE A 141 8.23 -8.27 -12.67
CA PHE A 141 7.80 -7.72 -13.95
C PHE A 141 8.84 -6.74 -14.50
N SER A 142 9.28 -7.00 -15.73
CA SER A 142 10.00 -6.05 -16.54
C SER A 142 9.08 -4.90 -16.95
N PHE A 143 9.65 -3.82 -17.47
CA PHE A 143 8.84 -2.74 -18.02
C PHE A 143 7.90 -3.23 -19.14
N SER A 144 8.33 -4.20 -19.95
CA SER A 144 7.48 -4.81 -20.99
C SER A 144 6.29 -5.53 -20.38
N ASP A 145 6.51 -6.34 -19.33
CA ASP A 145 5.42 -7.06 -18.67
C ASP A 145 4.41 -6.09 -18.04
N TYR A 146 4.88 -4.97 -17.49
CA TYR A 146 4.02 -3.90 -17.01
C TYR A 146 3.19 -3.26 -18.12
N GLN A 147 3.77 -3.05 -19.31
CA GLN A 147 3.04 -2.54 -20.46
C GLN A 147 1.95 -3.51 -20.89
N ASP A 148 2.26 -4.81 -20.92
CA ASP A 148 1.31 -5.85 -21.31
C ASP A 148 0.16 -5.96 -20.30
N VAL A 149 0.46 -5.93 -18.99
CA VAL A 149 -0.59 -5.87 -17.94
C VAL A 149 -1.46 -4.62 -18.08
N CYS A 150 -0.87 -3.45 -18.38
CA CYS A 150 -1.64 -2.24 -18.62
C CYS A 150 -2.56 -2.36 -19.84
N LYS A 151 -2.05 -2.97 -20.94
CA LYS A 151 -2.84 -3.22 -22.14
C LYS A 151 -4.00 -4.16 -21.83
N ASP A 152 -3.75 -5.25 -21.14
CA ASP A 152 -4.77 -6.24 -20.77
C ASP A 152 -5.86 -5.60 -19.90
N LEU A 153 -5.49 -4.76 -18.92
CA LEU A 153 -6.44 -4.08 -18.03
C LEU A 153 -7.29 -3.02 -18.75
N LEU A 154 -6.75 -2.37 -19.78
CA LEU A 154 -7.46 -1.34 -20.55
C LEU A 154 -8.23 -1.92 -21.75
N SER A 155 -7.92 -3.14 -22.16
CA SER A 155 -8.54 -3.82 -23.30
C SER A 155 -9.98 -4.18 -23.00
N LEU A 156 -10.85 -3.96 -23.99
CA LEU A 156 -12.24 -4.37 -23.92
C LEU A 156 -12.34 -5.86 -24.21
N ALA A 157 -13.12 -6.56 -23.38
CA ALA A 157 -13.37 -7.98 -23.51
C ALA A 157 -14.07 -8.31 -24.85
N PRO A 158 -13.88 -9.53 -25.39
CA PRO A 158 -14.47 -9.93 -26.67
C PRO A 158 -16.01 -10.01 -26.66
N GLY A 159 -16.65 -9.92 -25.49
CA GLY A 159 -18.11 -9.85 -25.34
C GLY A 159 -18.69 -8.43 -25.30
N PHE A 160 -17.91 -7.40 -25.68
CA PHE A 160 -18.37 -6.02 -25.66
C PHE A 160 -19.47 -5.78 -26.71
N PRO A 161 -20.56 -5.04 -26.40
CA PRO A 161 -21.72 -4.89 -27.29
C PRO A 161 -21.42 -4.29 -28.68
N ASP A 162 -20.42 -3.41 -28.79
CA ASP A 162 -20.01 -2.78 -30.06
C ASP A 162 -18.65 -3.32 -30.50
N ALA A 163 -18.68 -4.31 -31.40
CA ALA A 163 -17.49 -4.98 -31.90
C ALA A 163 -16.54 -4.00 -32.62
N GLN A 164 -17.09 -3.08 -33.44
CA GLN A 164 -16.29 -2.15 -34.22
C GLN A 164 -15.54 -1.17 -33.31
N PHE A 165 -16.24 -0.62 -32.31
CA PHE A 165 -15.61 0.23 -31.30
C PHE A 165 -14.58 -0.54 -30.47
N SER A 166 -14.86 -1.79 -30.10
CA SER A 166 -13.92 -2.60 -29.30
C SER A 166 -12.62 -2.89 -30.05
N GLU A 167 -12.70 -3.18 -31.34
CA GLU A 167 -11.54 -3.39 -32.19
C GLU A 167 -10.74 -2.10 -32.38
N GLU A 168 -11.42 -0.97 -32.64
CA GLU A 168 -10.78 0.33 -32.79
C GLU A 168 -10.12 0.79 -31.48
N TRP A 169 -10.80 0.64 -30.34
CA TRP A 169 -10.27 0.93 -29.01
C TRP A 169 -9.04 0.06 -28.71
N ASN A 170 -9.13 -1.26 -28.85
CA ASN A 170 -8.04 -2.18 -28.56
C ASN A 170 -6.84 -1.96 -29.50
N SER A 171 -7.09 -1.57 -30.75
CA SER A 171 -6.03 -1.15 -31.69
C SER A 171 -5.36 0.15 -31.22
N ASN A 172 -6.13 1.13 -30.74
CA ASN A 172 -5.60 2.38 -30.21
C ASN A 172 -4.82 2.19 -28.89
N LEU A 173 -5.17 1.19 -28.07
CA LEU A 173 -4.43 0.83 -26.85
C LEU A 173 -2.97 0.45 -27.10
N GLN A 174 -2.66 -0.11 -28.27
CA GLN A 174 -1.26 -0.44 -28.64
C GLN A 174 -0.36 0.80 -28.67
N HIS A 175 -0.94 1.98 -28.88
CA HIS A 175 -0.23 3.25 -28.89
C HIS A 175 -0.18 3.93 -27.50
N LEU A 176 -0.90 3.40 -26.51
CA LEU A 176 -1.33 4.10 -25.28
C LEU A 176 -0.39 3.95 -24.09
N ALA A 177 0.75 3.26 -24.23
CA ALA A 177 1.69 3.01 -23.14
C ALA A 177 2.26 4.28 -22.46
N LEU A 178 1.88 5.49 -22.89
CA LEU A 178 2.44 6.74 -22.38
C LEU A 178 1.52 7.95 -22.15
N CYS A 179 0.20 8.03 -22.44
CA CYS A 179 -0.48 9.36 -22.29
C CYS A 179 -1.98 9.46 -21.98
N ARG A 180 -2.31 10.67 -21.48
CA ARG A 180 -3.62 11.25 -21.13
C ARG A 180 -4.46 11.60 -22.38
N VAL A 181 -5.13 10.62 -22.97
CA VAL A 181 -6.10 10.87 -24.06
C VAL A 181 -7.36 11.54 -23.50
N ASN A 182 -7.81 12.64 -24.13
CA ASN A 182 -9.10 13.27 -23.85
C ASN A 182 -9.76 13.75 -25.15
N VAL A 183 -11.01 14.25 -25.05
CA VAL A 183 -11.85 14.64 -26.21
C VAL A 183 -11.19 15.69 -27.12
N SER A 184 -10.28 16.51 -26.60
CA SER A 184 -9.57 17.55 -27.33
C SER A 184 -8.21 17.09 -27.90
N HIS A 185 -7.75 15.89 -27.55
CA HIS A 185 -6.46 15.35 -27.98
C HIS A 185 -6.56 13.84 -28.28
N PRO A 186 -7.21 13.46 -29.40
CA PRO A 186 -7.55 12.07 -29.72
C PRO A 186 -6.35 11.23 -30.21
N HIS A 187 -5.28 11.87 -30.66
CA HIS A 187 -4.10 11.20 -31.21
C HIS A 187 -2.88 11.45 -30.34
N LEU A 188 -2.07 10.41 -30.13
CA LEU A 188 -0.89 10.46 -29.28
C LEU A 188 0.33 10.96 -30.06
N ASN A 189 1.09 11.89 -29.48
CA ASN A 189 2.33 12.40 -30.07
C ASN A 189 3.54 12.12 -29.16
N ALA A 190 4.77 12.20 -29.69
CA ALA A 190 5.99 11.94 -28.93
C ALA A 190 6.23 12.89 -27.74
N ALA A 191 5.62 14.08 -27.72
CA ALA A 191 5.76 15.05 -26.63
C ALA A 191 4.96 14.63 -25.38
N ASP A 192 3.81 13.99 -25.58
CA ASP A 192 2.94 13.52 -24.50
C ASP A 192 3.65 12.46 -23.62
N PHE A 193 4.58 11.70 -24.23
CA PHE A 193 5.38 10.64 -23.63
C PHE A 193 6.47 11.21 -22.70
N VAL A 194 7.14 12.26 -23.18
CA VAL A 194 8.15 13.00 -22.40
C VAL A 194 7.50 13.70 -21.21
N GLU A 195 6.31 14.26 -21.40
CA GLU A 195 5.58 14.98 -20.35
C GLU A 195 5.03 14.06 -19.26
N ALA A 196 4.48 12.90 -19.60
CA ALA A 196 4.01 11.93 -18.61
C ALA A 196 5.15 11.40 -17.72
N SER A 197 6.32 11.14 -18.31
CA SER A 197 7.53 10.79 -17.57
C SER A 197 7.98 11.94 -16.67
N ARG A 198 7.99 13.18 -17.18
CA ARG A 198 8.32 14.37 -16.40
C ARG A 198 7.40 14.51 -15.19
N LEU A 199 6.08 14.42 -15.38
CA LEU A 199 5.09 14.57 -14.31
C LEU A 199 5.22 13.51 -13.21
N ARG A 200 5.59 12.27 -13.56
CA ARG A 200 5.84 11.20 -12.59
C ARG A 200 7.17 11.38 -11.84
N SER A 201 8.13 12.04 -12.46
CA SER A 201 9.43 12.39 -11.87
C SER A 201 9.44 13.73 -11.12
N LEU A 202 8.34 14.51 -11.15
CA LEU A 202 8.27 15.77 -10.43
C LEU A 202 8.21 15.51 -8.92
N ASP A 203 9.12 16.14 -8.18
CA ASP A 203 9.09 16.11 -6.72
C ASP A 203 7.85 16.85 -6.21
N SER A 204 6.98 16.13 -5.50
CA SER A 204 5.82 16.68 -4.81
C SER A 204 6.15 17.90 -3.95
N LYS A 205 7.35 17.97 -3.35
CA LYS A 205 7.81 19.12 -2.56
C LYS A 205 8.20 20.30 -3.44
N ALA A 206 8.81 20.07 -4.60
CA ALA A 206 9.16 21.14 -5.54
C ALA A 206 7.91 21.79 -6.14
N ASN A 207 6.87 21.01 -6.41
CA ASN A 207 5.58 21.53 -6.88
C ASN A 207 4.88 22.41 -5.84
N ILE A 208 5.03 22.11 -4.54
CA ILE A 208 4.52 22.97 -3.46
C ILE A 208 5.22 24.34 -3.49
N LEU A 209 6.53 24.38 -3.76
CA LEU A 209 7.29 25.63 -3.83
C LEU A 209 6.83 26.56 -4.97
N HIS A 210 6.38 26.00 -6.11
CA HIS A 210 5.83 26.78 -7.22
C HIS A 210 4.49 27.46 -6.91
N GLY A 211 3.75 26.99 -5.91
CA GLY A 211 2.48 27.57 -5.45
C GLY A 211 2.63 28.63 -4.35
N LEU A 212 3.85 28.90 -3.88
CA LEU A 212 4.09 29.86 -2.81
C LEU A 212 4.05 31.31 -3.31
N SER A 213 3.54 32.21 -2.47
CA SER A 213 3.70 33.64 -2.70
C SER A 213 5.18 34.05 -2.64
N VAL A 214 5.51 35.19 -3.24
CA VAL A 214 6.88 35.76 -3.17
C VAL A 214 7.36 35.90 -1.73
N LEU A 215 6.45 36.24 -0.80
CA LEU A 215 6.76 36.40 0.62
C LEU A 215 7.21 35.09 1.27
N GLU A 216 6.49 34.01 0.98
CA GLU A 216 6.74 32.65 1.47
C GLU A 216 8.00 32.07 0.82
N MET A 217 8.20 32.31 -0.47
CA MET A 217 9.43 31.90 -1.15
C MET A 217 10.67 32.59 -0.53
N CYS A 218 10.60 33.89 -0.20
CA CYS A 218 11.69 34.57 0.51
C CYS A 218 11.97 33.98 1.90
N LEU A 219 10.94 33.51 2.62
CA LEU A 219 11.11 32.83 3.91
C LEU A 219 11.81 31.48 3.73
N VAL A 220 11.41 30.69 2.72
CA VAL A 220 12.07 29.42 2.39
C VAL A 220 13.54 29.63 2.02
N ILE A 221 13.85 30.68 1.24
CA ILE A 221 15.24 31.03 0.90
C ILE A 221 16.04 31.41 2.15
N ALA A 222 15.47 32.21 3.06
CA ALA A 222 16.13 32.57 4.32
C ALA A 222 16.37 31.34 5.21
N MET A 223 15.39 30.44 5.32
CA MET A 223 15.52 29.17 6.05
C MET A 223 16.61 28.28 5.46
N LYS A 224 16.66 28.14 4.12
CA LYS A 224 17.70 27.37 3.44
C LYS A 224 19.09 27.95 3.69
N HIS A 225 19.24 29.26 3.66
CA HIS A 225 20.51 29.91 3.95
C HIS A 225 20.95 29.69 5.41
N LEU A 226 20.03 29.77 6.36
CA LEU A 226 20.33 29.46 7.77
C LEU A 226 20.74 28.00 7.93
N GLN A 227 20.07 27.06 7.26
CA GLN A 227 20.44 25.65 7.24
C GLN A 227 21.88 25.46 6.75
N ASP A 228 22.28 26.14 5.67
CA ASP A 228 23.62 26.05 5.10
C ASP A 228 24.68 26.67 6.02
N VAL A 229 24.43 27.86 6.58
CA VAL A 229 25.37 28.58 7.46
C VAL A 229 25.59 27.83 8.77
N TYR A 230 24.51 27.28 9.33
CA TYR A 230 24.55 26.59 10.63
C TYR A 230 24.67 25.07 10.48
N SER A 231 25.06 24.56 9.31
CA SER A 231 25.33 23.13 9.06
C SER A 231 24.21 22.18 9.51
N GLY A 232 22.97 22.63 9.37
CA GLY A 232 21.78 21.84 9.70
C GLY A 232 21.26 21.91 11.13
N GLU A 233 21.84 22.76 11.97
CA GLU A 233 21.29 23.06 13.29
C GLU A 233 19.93 23.76 13.21
N PRO A 234 19.01 23.49 14.17
CA PRO A 234 17.68 24.06 14.17
C PRO A 234 17.70 25.58 14.38
N PHE A 235 17.00 26.32 13.53
CA PHE A 235 16.80 27.77 13.65
C PHE A 235 15.37 28.11 14.10
N ASN A 236 15.19 29.27 14.73
CA ASN A 236 13.89 29.75 15.18
C ASN A 236 13.28 30.82 14.24
N PHE A 237 12.00 31.13 14.43
CA PHE A 237 11.27 32.07 13.58
C PHE A 237 11.90 33.48 13.53
N GLN A 238 12.49 33.94 14.64
CA GLN A 238 13.12 35.26 14.70
C GLN A 238 14.35 35.34 13.80
N MET A 239 15.15 34.28 13.75
CA MET A 239 16.31 34.18 12.86
C MET A 239 15.88 34.22 11.39
N VAL A 240 14.81 33.53 11.04
CA VAL A 240 14.26 33.50 9.67
C VAL A 240 13.69 34.86 9.28
N HIS A 241 12.95 35.51 10.17
CA HIS A 241 12.39 36.85 9.94
C HIS A 241 13.49 37.90 9.72
N ASN A 242 14.56 37.85 10.51
CA ASN A 242 15.71 38.74 10.33
C ASN A 242 16.45 38.46 9.01
N GLY A 243 16.61 37.19 8.63
CA GLY A 243 17.18 36.80 7.34
C GLY A 243 16.35 37.30 6.15
N LYS A 244 15.02 37.24 6.25
CA LYS A 244 14.09 37.81 5.26
C LYS A 244 14.27 39.32 5.13
N ILE A 245 14.34 40.04 6.26
CA ILE A 245 14.55 41.50 6.24
C ILE A 245 15.85 41.84 5.50
N CYS A 246 16.95 41.14 5.83
CA CYS A 246 18.24 41.31 5.15
C CYS A 246 18.14 41.05 3.63
N LEU A 247 17.36 40.07 3.18
CA LEU A 247 17.12 39.80 1.76
C LEU A 247 16.34 40.93 1.05
N THR A 248 15.40 41.59 1.74
CA THR A 248 14.56 42.66 1.17
C THR A 248 15.16 44.07 1.28
N SER A 249 16.11 44.27 2.20
CA SER A 249 16.81 45.54 2.35
C SER A 249 18.04 45.56 1.44
N THR A 250 17.95 46.25 0.30
CA THR A 250 19.07 46.53 -0.63
C THR A 250 20.10 47.52 -0.08
N GLY A 251 20.32 47.51 1.24
CA GLY A 251 21.31 48.35 1.92
C GLY A 251 22.27 47.47 2.70
N ALA A 252 23.50 47.34 2.20
CA ALA A 252 24.60 46.56 2.78
C ALA A 252 24.99 46.94 4.23
N ALA A 253 24.36 47.96 4.83
CA ALA A 253 24.70 48.49 6.14
C ALA A 253 24.11 47.70 7.32
N ASN A 254 22.99 46.97 7.15
CA ASN A 254 22.34 46.27 8.28
C ASN A 254 22.63 44.77 8.38
N CYS A 255 23.30 44.16 7.39
CA CYS A 255 23.61 42.72 7.43
C CYS A 255 25.00 42.40 8.03
N GLN A 256 25.82 43.40 8.36
CA GLN A 256 27.18 43.21 8.89
C GLN A 256 27.22 42.66 10.33
N SER A 257 26.14 42.73 11.11
CA SER A 257 26.15 42.21 12.49
C SER A 257 25.89 40.72 12.62
N PHE A 258 25.51 40.03 11.53
CA PHE A 258 25.14 38.60 11.57
C PHE A 258 26.01 37.68 10.71
N LEU A 259 27.00 38.23 9.99
CA LEU A 259 27.84 37.48 9.08
C LEU A 259 29.29 37.49 9.54
N LEU A 260 29.75 36.39 10.13
CA LEU A 260 31.20 36.10 10.28
C LEU A 260 31.90 35.86 8.93
N HIS A 261 31.17 35.91 7.80
CA HIS A 261 31.74 35.91 6.45
C HIS A 261 30.98 36.87 5.51
N PRO A 262 31.65 37.85 4.87
CA PRO A 262 30.98 38.88 4.06
C PRO A 262 30.29 38.28 2.83
N PHE A 263 29.04 38.70 2.63
CA PHE A 263 28.24 38.45 1.44
C PHE A 263 28.89 39.10 0.22
N THR A 264 29.17 38.33 -0.84
CA THR A 264 29.38 38.88 -2.19
C THR A 264 28.37 38.22 -3.12
N ILE A 265 27.19 38.83 -3.30
CA ILE A 265 26.32 38.50 -4.43
C ILE A 265 26.87 39.23 -5.65
N LYS A 266 27.47 38.50 -6.61
CA LYS A 266 27.59 39.02 -7.97
C LYS A 266 26.17 39.08 -8.56
N GLY A 267 25.70 40.29 -8.86
CA GLY A 267 24.34 40.62 -9.33
C GLY A 267 23.90 40.04 -10.68
N SER A 268 24.40 38.87 -11.07
CA SER A 268 24.12 38.23 -12.35
C SER A 268 23.02 37.15 -12.28
N TRP A 269 22.61 36.68 -11.09
CA TRP A 269 21.71 35.52 -10.98
C TRP A 269 20.22 35.86 -11.08
N LEU A 270 19.81 37.10 -10.79
CA LEU A 270 18.41 37.52 -10.88
C LEU A 270 17.96 37.83 -12.31
N ALA A 271 18.88 38.08 -13.24
CA ALA A 271 18.57 38.39 -14.63
C ALA A 271 18.29 37.14 -15.50
N THR A 272 18.70 35.95 -15.07
CA THR A 272 18.65 34.73 -15.88
C THR A 272 17.37 33.89 -15.70
N MET A 273 16.48 34.28 -14.79
CA MET A 273 15.27 33.52 -14.42
C MET A 273 13.96 34.15 -14.92
N LEU A 274 14.01 35.29 -15.61
CA LEU A 274 12.83 35.90 -16.24
C LEU A 274 12.83 35.56 -17.73
N PRO A 275 11.74 34.99 -18.29
CA PRO A 275 11.64 34.78 -19.72
C PRO A 275 11.64 36.13 -20.45
N PRO A 276 12.25 36.24 -21.64
CA PRO A 276 12.22 37.49 -22.41
C PRO A 276 10.78 37.76 -22.83
N THR A 277 10.29 38.96 -22.54
CA THR A 277 9.01 39.45 -23.06
C THR A 277 9.11 39.59 -24.59
N PRO A 278 8.17 39.02 -25.35
CA PRO A 278 8.15 39.18 -26.80
C PRO A 278 7.82 40.63 -27.20
N PRO A 279 8.21 41.05 -28.43
CA PRO A 279 8.04 42.41 -28.92
C PRO A 279 6.59 42.84 -29.10
#